data_AF-D7TEH1-F1
#
_entry.id   AF-D7TEH1-F1
#
_cell.length_a   1.000
_cell.length_b   1.000
_cell.length_c   1.000
_cell.angle_alpha   90.00
_cell.angle_beta   90.00
_cell.angle_gamma   90.00
#
_symmetry.space_group_name_H-M   'P 1'
#
loop_
_entity.id
_entity.type
_entity.pdbx_description
1 polymer ?
#
loop_
_entity_poly.entity_id
_entity_poly.type
_entity_poly.pdbx_seq_one_letter_code
_entity_poly.pdbx_strand_id
1 'polypeptide(L)'
;MYWRSNQKQPAKLFIFKKLKYKQCVILIMFDILFGWRKASKCKKLIMRVQCRLKLLKNKRCCIVRQLREDVAELLKNGHQDVAFKRAEQLFKDESIVAVYELLDHFCEFITINLSYIRRHKDCPNDINEAISSLIFASARCGDLPELRAIRKLFGERYGQRFAMSAVELYPGNLVNCQVKENLSIKSVSDDMKHRLVDEIARSNSLQQLPLALEYGSELQQQQVMFIFILSLC
;
A
#
# COMPACT_ATOMS: atom_id res chain seq x y z
N MET A 1 -17.17 50.76 53.81
CA MET A 1 -17.50 49.48 54.48
C MET A 1 -18.59 48.78 53.67
N TYR A 2 -18.36 47.49 53.41
CA TYR A 2 -19.33 46.46 53.02
C TYR A 2 -19.87 46.33 51.58
N TRP A 3 -19.16 45.46 50.85
CA TRP A 3 -19.65 44.40 49.96
C TRP A 3 -21.11 43.93 50.14
N ARG A 4 -21.81 43.70 49.02
CA ARG A 4 -22.49 42.42 48.80
C ARG A 4 -22.69 42.09 47.32
N SER A 5 -21.91 41.10 46.88
CA SER A 5 -21.97 40.41 45.61
C SER A 5 -23.36 39.85 45.31
N ASN A 6 -23.88 40.14 44.13
CA ASN A 6 -25.05 39.45 43.59
C ASN A 6 -24.58 38.20 42.79
N GLN A 7 -24.13 37.17 43.50
CA GLN A 7 -23.92 35.83 42.95
C GLN A 7 -25.25 35.08 42.91
N LYS A 8 -26.01 35.20 41.82
CA LYS A 8 -27.08 34.25 41.49
C LYS A 8 -27.15 34.01 40.00
N GLN A 9 -26.31 33.08 39.50
CA GLN A 9 -26.66 32.27 38.31
C GLN A 9 -25.82 30.99 38.04
N PRO A 10 -25.20 30.29 39.02
CA PRO A 10 -24.50 29.04 38.70
C PRO A 10 -25.44 27.86 38.38
N ALA A 11 -26.68 27.87 38.89
CA ALA A 11 -27.60 26.73 38.77
C ALA A 11 -28.17 26.53 37.35
N LYS A 12 -28.46 27.61 36.61
CA LYS A 12 -29.00 27.50 35.23
C LYS A 12 -27.96 26.95 34.25
N LEU A 13 -26.70 27.36 34.40
CA LEU A 13 -25.58 26.84 33.60
C LEU A 13 -25.27 25.37 33.92
N PHE A 14 -25.41 24.97 35.19
CA PHE A 14 -25.27 23.57 35.61
C PHE A 14 -26.38 22.68 35.04
N ILE A 15 -27.63 23.14 35.07
CA ILE A 15 -28.78 22.40 34.51
C ILE A 15 -28.64 22.26 32.99
N PHE A 16 -28.25 23.31 32.27
CA PHE A 16 -27.98 23.25 30.83
C PHE A 16 -26.83 22.29 30.49
N LYS A 17 -25.74 22.29 31.26
CA LYS A 17 -24.64 21.32 31.11
C LYS A 17 -25.10 19.89 31.42
N LYS A 18 -25.94 19.68 32.43
CA LYS A 18 -26.47 18.35 32.83
C LYS A 18 -27.45 17.79 31.78
N LEU A 19 -28.26 18.64 31.16
CA LEU A 19 -29.14 18.31 30.03
C LEU A 19 -28.32 17.98 28.78
N LYS A 20 -27.30 18.78 28.42
CA LYS A 20 -26.37 18.44 27.33
C LYS A 20 -25.62 17.12 27.59
N TYR A 21 -25.18 16.87 28.83
CA TYR A 21 -24.49 15.64 29.19
C TYR A 21 -25.41 14.42 29.15
N LYS A 22 -26.65 14.51 29.66
CA LYS A 22 -27.66 13.45 29.50
C LYS A 22 -28.03 13.20 28.04
N GLN A 23 -28.20 14.25 27.23
CA GLN A 23 -28.46 14.14 25.79
C GLN A 23 -27.28 13.46 25.05
N CYS A 24 -26.04 13.85 25.36
CA CYS A 24 -24.83 13.22 24.83
C CYS A 24 -24.72 11.75 25.26
N VAL A 25 -24.96 11.43 26.53
CA VAL A 25 -24.88 10.05 27.03
C VAL A 25 -25.95 9.17 26.38
N ILE A 26 -27.16 9.68 26.14
CA ILE A 26 -28.23 8.97 25.43
C ILE A 26 -27.87 8.76 23.95
N LEU A 27 -27.31 9.78 23.27
CA LEU A 27 -26.82 9.65 21.89
C LEU A 27 -25.69 8.61 21.78
N ILE A 28 -24.71 8.65 22.68
CA ILE A 28 -23.62 7.67 22.75
C ILE A 28 -24.17 6.25 23.01
N MET A 29 -25.16 6.11 23.88
CA MET A 29 -25.79 4.82 24.21
C MET A 29 -26.62 4.27 23.04
N PHE A 30 -27.29 5.12 22.27
CA PHE A 30 -27.97 4.74 21.02
C PHE A 30 -26.98 4.39 19.90
N ASP A 31 -25.86 5.09 19.76
CA ASP A 31 -24.81 4.78 18.78
C ASP A 31 -24.09 3.45 19.08
N ILE A 32 -23.97 3.08 20.36
CA ILE A 32 -23.47 1.77 20.79
C ILE A 32 -24.44 0.65 20.38
N LEU A 33 -25.75 0.91 20.42
CA LEU A 33 -26.80 -0.05 20.09
C LEU A 33 -27.14 -0.11 18.57
N PHE A 34 -26.98 1.01 17.84
CA PHE A 34 -27.35 1.17 16.43
C PHE A 34 -26.18 1.36 15.45
N GLY A 35 -24.93 1.30 15.91
CA GLY A 35 -23.75 1.35 15.06
C GLY A 35 -23.73 0.24 13.99
N TRP A 36 -22.82 0.33 13.02
CA TRP A 36 -22.76 -0.63 11.90
C TRP A 36 -22.52 -2.07 12.39
N ARG A 37 -23.60 -2.87 12.48
CA ARG A 37 -23.55 -4.26 12.97
C ARG A 37 -22.58 -5.16 12.21
N LYS A 38 -22.28 -4.82 10.94
CA LYS A 38 -21.36 -5.58 10.08
C LYS A 38 -19.89 -5.19 10.26
N ALA A 39 -19.56 -4.23 11.13
CA ALA A 39 -18.18 -3.80 11.36
C ALA A 39 -17.24 -4.93 11.82
N SER A 40 -17.71 -5.82 12.69
CA SER A 40 -16.93 -6.99 13.14
C SER A 40 -16.63 -7.96 11.99
N LYS A 41 -17.61 -8.18 11.10
CA LYS A 41 -17.44 -8.97 9.87
C LYS A 41 -16.46 -8.30 8.90
N CYS A 42 -16.56 -6.97 8.75
CA CYS A 42 -15.64 -6.17 7.96
C CYS A 42 -14.19 -6.34 8.45
N LYS A 43 -13.95 -6.19 9.76
CA LYS A 43 -12.62 -6.38 10.36
C LYS A 43 -12.02 -7.75 10.03
N LYS A 44 -12.82 -8.82 10.21
CA LYS A 44 -12.38 -10.20 9.91
C LYS A 44 -12.05 -10.39 8.43
N LEU A 45 -12.82 -9.78 7.52
CA LEU A 45 -12.54 -9.84 6.08
C LEU A 45 -11.25 -9.09 5.72
N ILE A 46 -11.05 -7.90 6.29
CA ILE A 46 -9.82 -7.14 6.08
C ILE A 46 -8.60 -7.93 6.54
N MET A 47 -8.63 -8.54 7.73
CA MET A 47 -7.53 -9.39 8.20
C MET A 47 -7.24 -10.58 7.27
N ARG A 48 -8.28 -11.17 6.66
CA ARG A 48 -8.08 -12.22 5.64
C ARG A 48 -7.42 -11.68 4.38
N VAL A 49 -7.83 -10.51 3.91
CA VAL A 49 -7.20 -9.82 2.78
C VAL A 49 -5.72 -9.58 3.07
N GLN A 50 -5.37 -9.04 4.24
CA GLN A 50 -3.97 -8.78 4.61
C GLN A 50 -3.13 -10.06 4.64
N CYS A 51 -3.67 -11.15 5.22
CA CYS A 51 -2.98 -12.45 5.22
C CYS A 51 -2.72 -12.94 3.78
N ARG A 52 -3.72 -12.83 2.90
CA ARG A 52 -3.59 -13.26 1.50
C ARG A 52 -2.68 -12.34 0.68
N LEU A 53 -2.75 -11.02 0.90
CA LEU A 53 -1.84 -10.03 0.31
C LEU A 53 -0.39 -10.36 0.65
N LYS A 54 -0.09 -10.69 1.90
CA LYS A 54 1.27 -11.08 2.31
C LYS A 54 1.79 -12.27 1.52
N LEU A 55 0.98 -13.31 1.34
CA LEU A 55 1.36 -14.49 0.55
C LEU A 55 1.57 -14.16 -0.93
N LEU A 56 0.62 -13.42 -1.54
CA LEU A 56 0.68 -13.04 -2.95
C LEU A 56 1.86 -12.11 -3.23
N LYS A 57 2.11 -11.14 -2.35
CA LYS A 57 3.25 -10.24 -2.41
C LYS A 57 4.56 -11.02 -2.37
N ASN A 58 4.74 -11.90 -1.39
CA ASN A 58 5.96 -12.71 -1.28
C ASN A 58 6.22 -13.53 -2.55
N LYS A 59 5.17 -14.21 -3.07
CA LYS A 59 5.26 -14.97 -4.33
C LYS A 59 5.69 -14.07 -5.49
N ARG A 60 5.06 -12.90 -5.63
CA ARG A 60 5.31 -11.98 -6.73
C ARG A 60 6.68 -11.30 -6.63
N CYS A 61 7.15 -10.97 -5.43
CA CYS A 61 8.51 -10.47 -5.20
C CYS A 61 9.58 -11.47 -5.63
N CYS A 62 9.39 -12.77 -5.38
CA CYS A 62 10.31 -13.79 -5.88
C CYS A 62 10.34 -13.82 -7.42
N ILE A 63 9.17 -13.73 -8.07
CA ILE A 63 9.07 -13.67 -9.53
C ILE A 63 9.80 -12.42 -10.07
N VAL A 64 9.56 -11.26 -9.46
CA VAL A 64 10.23 -9.99 -9.84
C VAL A 64 11.75 -10.11 -9.73
N ARG A 65 12.28 -10.69 -8.64
CA ARG A 65 13.72 -10.90 -8.48
C ARG A 65 14.31 -11.76 -9.59
N GLN A 66 13.68 -12.90 -9.87
CA GLN A 66 14.10 -13.78 -10.97
C GLN A 66 14.04 -13.07 -12.33
N LEU A 67 12.95 -12.33 -12.58
CA LEU A 67 12.78 -11.56 -13.82
C LEU A 67 13.88 -10.53 -14.02
N ARG A 68 14.29 -9.83 -12.95
CA ARG A 68 15.38 -8.86 -13.00
C ARG A 68 16.71 -9.53 -13.33
N GLU A 69 17.00 -10.67 -12.72
CA GLU A 69 18.20 -11.47 -13.01
C GLU A 69 18.22 -11.96 -14.46
N ASP A 70 17.10 -12.51 -14.94
CA ASP A 70 16.96 -12.96 -16.34
C ASP A 70 17.20 -11.82 -17.34
N VAL A 71 16.62 -10.63 -17.10
CA VAL A 71 16.84 -9.45 -17.96
C VAL A 71 18.32 -9.06 -17.96
N ALA A 72 18.95 -9.03 -16.78
CA ALA A 72 20.37 -8.73 -16.64
C ALA A 72 21.26 -9.71 -17.42
N GLU A 73 20.94 -11.00 -17.40
CA GLU A 73 21.67 -12.02 -18.15
C GLU A 73 21.46 -11.91 -19.66
N LEU A 74 20.22 -11.69 -20.11
CA LEU A 74 19.90 -11.48 -21.52
C LEU A 74 20.64 -10.27 -22.11
N LEU A 75 20.77 -9.18 -21.34
CA LEU A 75 21.53 -8.00 -21.74
C LEU A 75 23.02 -8.31 -21.89
N LYS A 76 23.61 -9.09 -20.97
CA LYS A 76 25.01 -9.54 -21.04
C LYS A 76 25.29 -10.38 -22.28
N ASN A 77 24.33 -11.23 -22.66
CA ASN A 77 24.44 -12.11 -23.82
C ASN A 77 24.07 -11.42 -25.15
N GLY A 78 23.72 -10.12 -25.13
CA GLY A 78 23.38 -9.35 -26.33
C GLY A 78 21.96 -9.57 -26.87
N HIS A 79 21.09 -10.29 -26.15
CA HIS A 79 19.72 -10.60 -26.58
C HIS A 79 18.72 -9.47 -26.26
N GLN A 80 18.95 -8.29 -26.84
CA GLN A 80 18.19 -7.06 -26.55
C GLN A 80 16.68 -7.20 -26.76
N ASP A 81 16.24 -7.80 -27.87
CA ASP A 81 14.80 -7.97 -28.17
C ASP A 81 14.08 -8.85 -27.14
N VAL A 82 14.75 -9.89 -26.65
CA VAL A 82 14.20 -10.80 -25.64
C VAL A 82 14.20 -10.12 -24.27
N ALA A 83 15.28 -9.39 -23.94
CA ALA A 83 15.36 -8.59 -22.72
C ALA A 83 14.24 -7.54 -22.66
N PHE A 84 13.93 -6.90 -23.79
CA PHE A 84 12.88 -5.88 -23.88
C PHE A 84 11.47 -6.46 -23.64
N LYS A 85 11.17 -7.64 -24.20
CA LYS A 85 9.93 -8.36 -23.91
C LYS A 85 9.84 -8.79 -22.45
N ARG A 86 10.95 -9.24 -21.87
CA ARG A 86 11.02 -9.64 -20.46
C ARG A 86 10.89 -8.45 -19.51
N ALA A 87 11.41 -7.30 -19.88
CA ALA A 87 11.26 -6.04 -19.16
C ALA A 87 9.80 -5.56 -19.10
N GLU A 88 9.02 -5.78 -20.17
CA GLU A 88 7.57 -5.51 -20.13
C GLU A 88 6.86 -6.33 -19.04
N GLN A 89 7.18 -7.63 -18.96
CA GLN A 89 6.61 -8.51 -17.94
C GLN A 89 7.06 -8.09 -16.55
N LEU A 90 8.35 -7.81 -16.38
CA LEU A 90 8.92 -7.34 -15.12
C LEU A 90 8.20 -6.08 -14.63
N PHE A 91 8.01 -5.09 -15.49
CA PHE A 91 7.31 -3.85 -15.13
C PHE A 91 5.88 -4.12 -14.64
N LYS A 92 5.16 -5.01 -15.32
CA LYS A 92 3.79 -5.40 -14.93
C LYS A 92 3.79 -6.09 -13.56
N ASP A 93 4.72 -7.01 -13.31
CA ASP A 93 4.80 -7.73 -12.03
C ASP A 93 5.24 -6.79 -10.88
N GLU A 94 6.16 -5.83 -11.12
CA GLU A 94 6.54 -4.78 -10.16
C GLU A 94 5.35 -3.87 -9.81
N SER A 95 4.57 -3.46 -10.82
CA SER A 95 3.37 -2.66 -10.64
C SER A 95 2.33 -3.37 -9.76
N ILE A 96 2.17 -4.68 -9.93
CA ILE A 96 1.28 -5.50 -9.08
C ILE A 96 1.80 -5.59 -7.63
N VAL A 97 3.11 -5.74 -7.42
CA VAL A 97 3.71 -5.72 -6.08
C VAL A 97 3.41 -4.39 -5.38
N ALA A 98 3.62 -3.27 -6.08
CA ALA A 98 3.32 -1.93 -5.55
C ALA A 98 1.83 -1.77 -5.19
N VAL A 99 0.92 -2.30 -6.02
CA VAL A 99 -0.52 -2.31 -5.70
C VAL A 99 -0.80 -3.12 -4.43
N TYR A 100 -0.19 -4.29 -4.26
CA TYR A 100 -0.41 -5.10 -3.06
C TYR A 100 0.04 -4.38 -1.78
N GLU A 101 1.11 -3.60 -1.84
CA GLU A 101 1.55 -2.75 -0.73
C GLU A 101 0.54 -1.65 -0.40
N LEU A 102 0.04 -0.94 -1.41
CA LEU A 102 -0.98 0.10 -1.24
C LEU A 102 -2.28 -0.48 -0.67
N LEU A 103 -2.73 -1.64 -1.14
CA LEU A 103 -3.93 -2.30 -0.63
C LEU A 103 -3.78 -2.75 0.82
N ASP A 104 -2.59 -3.21 1.23
CA ASP A 104 -2.32 -3.57 2.62
C ASP A 104 -2.35 -2.32 3.52
N HIS A 105 -1.75 -1.21 3.06
CA HIS A 105 -1.81 0.07 3.76
C HIS A 105 -3.25 0.57 3.95
N PHE A 106 -4.09 0.51 2.90
CA PHE A 106 -5.50 0.87 3.03
C PHE A 106 -6.28 -0.06 3.96
N CYS A 107 -5.96 -1.35 3.98
CA CYS A 107 -6.54 -2.31 4.91
C CYS A 107 -6.20 -1.97 6.37
N GLU A 108 -4.95 -1.62 6.66
CA GLU A 108 -4.51 -1.16 7.97
C GLU A 108 -5.20 0.15 8.36
N PHE A 109 -5.22 1.15 7.47
CA PHE A 109 -5.86 2.44 7.68
C PHE A 109 -7.35 2.30 8.04
N ILE A 110 -8.10 1.46 7.29
CA ILE A 110 -9.51 1.20 7.58
C ILE A 110 -9.67 0.47 8.92
N THR A 111 -8.75 -0.42 9.28
CA THR A 111 -8.80 -1.13 10.56
C THR A 111 -8.62 -0.19 11.74
N ILE A 112 -7.69 0.77 11.65
CA ILE A 112 -7.48 1.82 12.66
C ILE A 112 -8.73 2.69 12.79
N ASN A 113 -9.29 3.11 11.65
CA ASN A 113 -10.46 4.00 11.60
C ASN A 113 -11.81 3.27 11.76
N LEU A 114 -11.81 1.95 11.98
CA LEU A 114 -13.04 1.15 11.99
C LEU A 114 -14.01 1.58 13.11
N SER A 115 -13.48 2.07 14.23
CA SER A 115 -14.31 2.58 15.33
C SER A 115 -15.12 3.80 14.91
N TYR A 116 -14.53 4.70 14.12
CA TYR A 116 -15.19 5.85 13.53
C TYR A 116 -16.24 5.41 12.51
N ILE A 117 -15.84 4.58 11.54
CA ILE A 117 -16.72 4.03 10.48
C ILE A 117 -17.95 3.34 11.06
N ARG A 118 -17.80 2.68 12.23
CA ARG A 118 -18.91 2.01 12.91
C ARG A 118 -19.97 2.98 13.42
N ARG A 119 -19.56 4.14 13.96
CA ARG A 119 -20.44 5.13 14.60
C ARG A 119 -20.99 6.14 13.60
N HIS A 120 -20.16 6.57 12.66
CA HIS A 120 -20.44 7.68 11.75
C HIS A 120 -20.88 7.18 10.38
N LYS A 121 -21.90 7.82 9.78
CA LYS A 121 -22.41 7.49 8.44
C LYS A 121 -21.78 8.36 7.35
N ASP A 122 -21.22 9.51 7.71
CA ASP A 122 -20.36 10.29 6.83
C ASP A 122 -19.07 9.53 6.53
N CYS A 123 -18.53 9.77 5.34
CA CYS A 123 -17.30 9.14 4.85
C CYS A 123 -16.31 10.27 4.53
N PRO A 124 -15.45 10.67 5.48
CA PRO A 124 -14.37 11.62 5.25
C PRO A 124 -13.52 11.22 4.04
N ASN A 125 -12.91 12.19 3.35
CA ASN A 125 -12.21 11.93 2.09
C ASN A 125 -11.12 10.85 2.20
N ASP A 126 -10.34 10.83 3.29
CA ASP A 126 -9.27 9.84 3.48
C ASP A 126 -9.84 8.41 3.63
N ILE A 127 -10.94 8.27 4.38
CA ILE A 127 -11.65 6.99 4.54
C ILE A 127 -12.30 6.57 3.22
N ASN A 128 -12.87 7.54 2.51
CA ASN A 128 -13.46 7.32 1.19
C ASN A 128 -12.40 6.85 0.20
N GLU A 129 -11.22 7.47 0.16
CA GLU A 129 -10.12 7.06 -0.71
C GLU A 129 -9.70 5.62 -0.44
N ALA A 130 -9.47 5.27 0.83
CA ALA A 130 -9.08 3.91 1.20
C ALA A 130 -10.14 2.88 0.77
N ILE A 131 -11.41 3.15 1.05
CA ILE A 131 -12.51 2.24 0.72
C ILE A 131 -12.72 2.14 -0.79
N SER A 132 -12.73 3.27 -1.49
CA SER A 132 -12.89 3.35 -2.94
C SER A 132 -11.76 2.60 -3.65
N SER A 133 -10.53 2.71 -3.15
CA SER A 133 -9.36 1.99 -3.69
C SER A 133 -9.49 0.48 -3.52
N LEU A 134 -9.92 -0.01 -2.35
CA LEU A 134 -10.20 -1.44 -2.15
C LEU A 134 -11.36 -1.95 -3.03
N ILE A 135 -12.41 -1.12 -3.21
CA ILE A 135 -13.55 -1.44 -4.08
C ILE A 135 -13.11 -1.54 -5.54
N PHE A 136 -12.33 -0.58 -6.02
CA PHE A 136 -11.80 -0.60 -7.38
C PHE A 136 -10.93 -1.83 -7.63
N ALA A 137 -10.02 -2.14 -6.71
CA ALA A 137 -9.15 -3.31 -6.78
C ALA A 137 -9.95 -4.62 -6.79
N SER A 138 -11.08 -4.70 -6.09
CA SER A 138 -11.89 -5.92 -6.05
C SER A 138 -12.45 -6.35 -7.42
N ALA A 139 -12.48 -5.46 -8.42
CA ALA A 139 -12.93 -5.77 -9.78
C ALA A 139 -11.79 -6.25 -10.69
N ARG A 140 -10.54 -5.89 -10.35
CA ARG A 140 -9.34 -6.12 -11.17
C ARG A 140 -8.43 -7.20 -10.61
N CYS A 141 -8.43 -7.37 -9.29
CA CYS A 141 -7.64 -8.39 -8.59
C CYS A 141 -8.46 -9.66 -8.36
N GLY A 142 -8.48 -10.57 -9.35
CA GLY A 142 -9.10 -11.89 -9.22
C GLY A 142 -8.47 -12.76 -8.12
N ASP A 143 -7.18 -12.55 -7.85
CA ASP A 143 -6.43 -13.22 -6.79
C ASP A 143 -6.87 -12.83 -5.39
N LEU A 144 -7.76 -11.84 -5.19
CA LEU A 144 -8.22 -11.37 -3.89
C LEU A 144 -9.75 -11.46 -3.77
N PRO A 145 -10.33 -12.67 -3.66
CA PRO A 145 -11.78 -12.87 -3.68
C PRO A 145 -12.50 -12.21 -2.49
N GLU A 146 -11.83 -12.02 -1.36
CA GLU A 146 -12.37 -11.39 -0.15
C GLU A 146 -12.71 -9.91 -0.38
N LEU A 147 -12.01 -9.24 -1.30
CA LEU A 147 -12.30 -7.85 -1.64
C LEU A 147 -13.71 -7.68 -2.23
N ARG A 148 -14.27 -8.69 -2.90
CA ARG A 148 -15.66 -8.65 -3.39
C ARG A 148 -16.66 -8.60 -2.24
N ALA A 149 -16.38 -9.31 -1.16
CA ALA A 149 -17.20 -9.26 0.05
C ALA A 149 -17.08 -7.89 0.74
N ILE A 150 -15.88 -7.29 0.75
CA ILE A 150 -15.65 -5.92 1.25
C ILE A 150 -16.44 -4.90 0.42
N ARG A 151 -16.41 -5.01 -0.92
CA ARG A 151 -17.24 -4.17 -1.80
C ARG A 151 -18.71 -4.24 -1.44
N LYS A 152 -19.25 -5.45 -1.25
CA LYS A 152 -20.65 -5.62 -0.86
C LYS A 152 -20.96 -4.94 0.48
N LEU A 153 -20.09 -5.10 1.48
CA LEU A 153 -20.27 -4.49 2.79
C LEU A 153 -20.29 -2.96 2.74
N PHE A 154 -19.35 -2.35 2.02
CA PHE A 154 -19.30 -0.89 1.90
C PHE A 154 -20.38 -0.33 0.96
N GLY A 155 -20.81 -1.09 -0.05
CA GLY A 155 -22.00 -0.75 -0.84
C GLY A 155 -23.29 -0.78 -0.03
N GLU A 156 -23.41 -1.70 0.94
CA GLU A 156 -24.53 -1.70 1.89
C GLU A 156 -24.44 -0.55 2.92
N ARG A 157 -23.23 -0.06 3.23
CA ARG A 157 -23.00 1.01 4.22
C ARG A 157 -23.20 2.40 3.63
N TYR A 158 -22.60 2.68 2.48
CA TYR A 158 -22.55 4.01 1.84
C TYR A 158 -23.38 4.08 0.54
N GLY A 159 -24.01 2.98 0.14
CA GLY A 159 -24.88 2.90 -1.04
C GLY A 159 -24.22 2.22 -2.24
N GLN A 160 -25.04 1.62 -3.09
CA GLN A 160 -24.54 0.91 -4.28
C GLN A 160 -23.96 1.87 -5.32
N ARG A 161 -24.48 3.11 -5.41
CA ARG A 161 -23.92 4.16 -6.26
C ARG A 161 -22.48 4.53 -5.88
N PHE A 162 -22.19 4.57 -4.58
CA PHE A 162 -20.83 4.79 -4.07
C PHE A 162 -19.89 3.68 -4.54
N ALA A 163 -20.27 2.42 -4.35
CA ALA A 163 -19.45 1.28 -4.77
C ALA A 163 -19.27 1.23 -6.29
N MET A 164 -20.33 1.48 -7.06
CA MET A 164 -20.28 1.50 -8.53
C MET A 164 -19.41 2.65 -9.05
N SER A 165 -19.51 3.84 -8.46
CA SER A 165 -18.65 4.98 -8.81
C SER A 165 -17.17 4.65 -8.67
N ALA A 166 -16.78 3.96 -7.60
CA ALA A 166 -15.40 3.51 -7.42
C ALA A 166 -14.97 2.42 -8.41
N VAL A 167 -15.84 1.46 -8.76
CA VAL A 167 -15.50 0.37 -9.70
C VAL A 167 -15.31 0.89 -11.13
N GLU A 168 -16.25 1.73 -11.58
CA GLU A 168 -16.34 2.26 -12.95
C GLU A 168 -15.63 3.61 -13.12
N LEU A 169 -15.03 4.14 -12.04
CA LEU A 169 -14.32 5.43 -12.03
C LEU A 169 -15.18 6.63 -12.48
N TYR A 170 -16.44 6.69 -12.06
CA TYR A 170 -17.31 7.83 -12.36
C TYR A 170 -16.79 9.14 -11.74
N PRO A 171 -17.16 10.31 -12.29
CA PRO A 171 -16.70 11.61 -11.77
C PRO A 171 -16.96 11.77 -10.27
N GLY A 172 -15.98 12.30 -9.54
CA GLY A 172 -16.03 12.46 -8.08
C GLY A 172 -15.68 11.21 -7.29
N ASN A 173 -15.25 10.11 -7.94
CA ASN A 173 -14.61 9.00 -7.23
C ASN A 173 -13.28 9.46 -6.59
N LEU A 174 -12.93 8.85 -5.47
CA LEU A 174 -11.68 9.12 -4.76
C LEU A 174 -10.75 7.90 -4.81
N VAL A 175 -10.75 7.14 -5.91
CA VAL A 175 -9.79 6.03 -6.03
C VAL A 175 -8.37 6.59 -6.10
N ASN A 176 -7.47 6.04 -5.30
CA ASN A 176 -6.07 6.45 -5.27
C ASN A 176 -5.44 6.36 -6.67
N CYS A 177 -4.73 7.42 -7.08
CA CYS A 177 -4.18 7.55 -8.42
C CYS A 177 -3.22 6.41 -8.76
N GLN A 178 -2.34 6.02 -7.84
CA GLN A 178 -1.35 4.97 -8.07
C GLN A 178 -2.03 3.60 -8.22
N VAL A 179 -3.06 3.31 -7.41
CA VAL A 179 -3.84 2.07 -7.57
C VAL A 179 -4.55 2.05 -8.94
N LYS A 180 -5.14 3.19 -9.34
CA LYS A 180 -5.82 3.33 -10.62
C LYS A 180 -4.88 3.11 -11.80
N GLU A 181 -3.73 3.77 -11.79
CA GLU A 181 -2.73 3.69 -12.85
C GLU A 181 -2.17 2.27 -12.97
N ASN A 182 -1.66 1.70 -11.86
CA ASN A 182 -1.00 0.40 -11.88
C ASN A 182 -1.95 -0.76 -12.23
N LEU A 183 -3.20 -0.73 -11.80
CA LEU A 183 -4.19 -1.77 -12.15
C LEU A 183 -4.83 -1.59 -13.53
N SER A 184 -4.57 -0.46 -14.21
CA SER A 184 -5.11 -0.18 -15.55
C SER A 184 -4.08 -0.35 -16.66
N ILE A 185 -2.86 -0.81 -16.34
CA ILE A 185 -1.80 -1.07 -17.31
C ILE A 185 -2.25 -2.19 -18.27
N LYS A 186 -2.52 -1.84 -19.52
CA LYS A 186 -2.77 -2.82 -20.61
C LYS A 186 -1.48 -3.16 -21.36
N SER A 187 -0.69 -2.13 -21.63
CA SER A 187 0.61 -2.19 -22.32
C SER A 187 1.57 -1.24 -21.63
N VAL A 188 2.85 -1.56 -21.66
CA VAL A 188 3.93 -0.69 -21.15
C VAL A 188 4.53 0.06 -22.33
N SER A 189 4.71 1.37 -22.21
CA SER A 189 5.31 2.17 -23.27
C SER A 189 6.78 1.80 -23.49
N ASP A 190 7.28 1.99 -24.70
CA ASP A 190 8.68 1.68 -25.03
C ASP A 190 9.66 2.52 -24.19
N ASP A 191 9.34 3.79 -23.93
CA ASP A 191 10.13 4.66 -23.05
C ASP A 191 10.31 4.06 -21.65
N MET A 192 9.24 3.57 -21.03
CA MET A 192 9.30 2.97 -19.69
C MET A 192 10.11 1.67 -19.68
N LYS A 193 10.02 0.88 -20.76
CA LYS A 193 10.82 -0.35 -20.93
C LYS A 193 12.30 -0.04 -21.10
N HIS A 194 12.64 0.95 -21.93
CA HIS A 194 14.03 1.40 -22.09
C HIS A 194 14.61 1.90 -20.77
N ARG A 195 13.86 2.73 -20.03
CA ARG A 195 14.29 3.22 -18.71
C ARG A 195 14.55 2.09 -17.72
N LEU A 196 13.72 1.05 -17.72
CA LEU A 196 13.88 -0.13 -16.86
C LEU A 196 15.11 -0.95 -17.27
N VAL A 197 15.29 -1.20 -18.56
CA VAL A 197 16.46 -1.91 -19.10
C VAL A 197 17.76 -1.15 -18.77
N ASP A 198 17.79 0.16 -18.96
CA ASP A 198 18.94 1.01 -18.65
C ASP A 198 19.27 1.04 -17.15
N GLU A 199 18.26 0.97 -16.29
CA GLU A 199 18.41 0.88 -14.84
C GLU A 199 18.99 -0.49 -14.42
N ILE A 200 18.52 -1.58 -15.02
CA ILE A 200 19.07 -2.93 -14.80
C ILE A 200 20.50 -3.05 -15.32
N ALA A 201 20.80 -2.51 -16.50
CA ALA A 201 22.15 -2.50 -17.06
C ALA A 201 23.14 -1.77 -16.14
N ARG A 202 22.76 -0.61 -15.60
CA ARG A 202 23.59 0.16 -14.68
C ARG A 202 23.81 -0.54 -13.34
N SER A 203 22.75 -1.07 -12.72
CA SER A 203 22.86 -1.77 -11.44
C SER A 203 23.75 -3.02 -11.52
N ASN A 204 23.65 -3.79 -12.61
CA ASN A 204 24.50 -4.96 -12.84
C ASN A 204 25.97 -4.59 -13.06
N SER A 205 26.23 -3.50 -13.80
CA SER A 205 27.59 -2.98 -14.01
C SER A 205 28.27 -2.59 -12.70
N LEU A 206 27.51 -1.98 -11.77
CA LEU A 206 28.01 -1.61 -10.44
C LEU A 206 28.27 -2.81 -9.54
N GLN A 207 27.51 -3.90 -9.71
CA GLN A 207 27.67 -5.13 -8.93
C GLN A 207 28.87 -5.98 -9.37
N GLN A 208 29.41 -5.74 -10.56
CA GLN A 208 30.63 -6.37 -11.07
C GLN A 208 31.93 -5.67 -10.63
N LEU A 209 31.85 -4.39 -10.24
CA LEU A 209 33.01 -3.60 -9.80
C LEU A 209 33.69 -4.11 -8.50
N PRO A 210 32.99 -4.69 -7.51
CA PRO A 210 33.62 -5.18 -6.27
C PRO A 210 34.51 -6.41 -6.46
N LEU A 211 34.24 -7.27 -7.46
CA LEU A 211 34.98 -8.53 -7.62
C LEU A 211 36.34 -8.37 -8.34
N ALA A 212 36.58 -7.23 -8.99
CA ALA A 212 37.85 -6.97 -9.67
C ALA A 212 38.93 -6.36 -8.76
N LEU A 213 38.54 -5.75 -7.63
CA LEU A 213 39.48 -5.09 -6.72
C LEU A 213 40.12 -6.04 -5.69
N GLU A 214 39.47 -7.16 -5.36
CA GLU A 214 40.02 -8.11 -4.37
C GLU A 214 41.07 -9.06 -4.97
N TYR A 215 41.02 -9.35 -6.27
CA TYR A 215 41.99 -10.25 -6.91
C TYR A 215 43.36 -9.58 -7.20
N GLY A 216 43.43 -8.25 -7.20
CA GLY A 216 44.66 -7.50 -7.41
C GLY A 216 45.57 -7.42 -6.18
N SER A 217 45.00 -7.46 -4.98
CA SER A 217 45.74 -7.33 -3.72
C SER A 217 46.54 -8.58 -3.33
N GLU A 218 46.10 -9.78 -3.73
CA GLU A 218 46.79 -11.03 -3.36
C GLU A 218 48.05 -11.29 -4.20
N LEU A 219 48.04 -10.96 -5.49
CA LEU A 219 49.22 -11.11 -6.36
C LEU A 219 50.33 -10.10 -6.04
N GLN A 220 49.96 -8.90 -5.58
CA GLN A 220 50.94 -7.91 -5.12
C GLN A 220 51.58 -8.31 -3.78
N GLN A 221 50.83 -8.91 -2.84
CA GLN A 221 51.41 -9.37 -1.57
C GLN A 221 52.41 -10.53 -1.74
N GLN A 222 52.16 -11.46 -2.67
CA GLN A 222 53.12 -12.53 -2.95
C GLN A 222 54.39 -12.03 -3.64
N GLN A 223 54.30 -11.04 -4.53
CA GLN A 223 55.48 -10.44 -5.18
C GLN A 223 56.36 -9.64 -4.20
N VAL A 224 55.75 -8.87 -3.28
CA VAL A 224 56.52 -8.09 -2.30
C VAL A 224 57.25 -8.99 -1.31
N MET A 225 56.65 -10.12 -0.93
CA MET A 225 57.28 -11.10 -0.03
C MET A 225 58.45 -11.85 -0.72
N PHE A 226 58.36 -12.15 -2.02
CA PHE A 226 59.45 -12.75 -2.79
C PHE A 226 60.65 -11.80 -2.98
N ILE A 227 60.40 -10.51 -3.19
CA ILE A 227 61.44 -9.49 -3.32
C ILE A 227 62.19 -9.27 -2.00
N PHE A 228 61.48 -9.30 -0.86
CA PHE A 228 62.12 -9.17 0.46
C PHE A 228 63.01 -10.36 0.82
N ILE A 229 62.62 -11.59 0.47
CA ILE A 229 63.42 -12.80 0.76
C ILE A 229 64.72 -12.83 -0.05
N LEU A 230 64.69 -12.39 -1.31
CA LEU A 230 65.89 -12.31 -2.17
C LEU A 230 66.88 -11.19 -1.77
N SER A 231 66.46 -10.22 -0.95
CA SER A 231 67.32 -9.14 -0.47
C SER A 231 68.01 -9.44 0.87
N LEU A 232 67.72 -10.59 1.49
CA LEU A 232 68.22 -11.00 2.80
C LEU A 232 69.12 -12.25 2.77
N CYS A 233 69.39 -12.81 1.58
CA CYS A 233 70.45 -13.77 1.31
C CYS A 233 71.61 -13.09 0.56
#